data_AF-A0A969Y543-F1
#
_entry.id   AF-A0A969Y543-F1
#
_cell.length_a   1.000
_cell.length_b   1.000
_cell.length_c   1.000
_cell.angle_alpha   90.00
_cell.angle_beta   90.00
_cell.angle_gamma   90.00
#
_symmetry.space_group_name_H-M   'P 1'
#
loop_
_entity.id
_entity.type
_entity.pdbx_description
1 polymer ?
#
loop_
_entity_poly.entity_id
_entity_poly.type
_entity_poly.pdbx_seq_one_letter_code
_entity_poly.pdbx_strand_id
1 'polypeptide(L)'
;MPKNHILLKIKTSKDGEETAEAAVQLLSTLPKLKNNLFEKLLGKNERLSFEILVREQSIHFLINVPVRLLAYFKGAIHASYPKAVIEEMDFDPVDYFLLENRQLAVSSFKLKNRHYLPLKTYHDFADIDPLATLMSTLSKNEGEDTILIQLLLATDFSFFSIDQTPSTEELAEHPQQQLIKQKLEQRQLRAAFKIAVATDDRQKSQLLLSNIAAAYQATSRSESNELLFSKRLFLKNCFIKSM
;
A
#
# COMPACT_ATOMS: atom_id res chain seq x y z
N MET A 1 11.11 -0.02 10.88
CA MET A 1 9.71 -0.16 11.36
C MET A 1 9.44 0.46 12.75
N PRO A 2 8.18 0.70 13.17
CA PRO A 2 7.87 1.03 14.56
C PRO A 2 8.22 -0.14 15.47
N LYS A 3 8.67 0.12 16.71
CA LYS A 3 9.13 -0.91 17.66
C LYS A 3 8.06 -1.96 18.06
N ASN A 4 6.80 -1.73 17.72
CA ASN A 4 5.66 -2.55 18.15
C ASN A 4 5.00 -3.28 16.98
N HIS A 5 5.78 -3.63 15.96
CA HIS A 5 5.30 -4.29 14.75
C HIS A 5 6.10 -5.54 14.43
N ILE A 6 5.43 -6.50 13.80
CA ILE A 6 6.03 -7.73 13.28
C ILE A 6 5.69 -7.83 11.80
N LEU A 7 6.70 -8.18 11.01
CA LEU A 7 6.56 -8.41 9.59
C LEU A 7 6.25 -9.89 9.33
N LEU A 8 5.22 -10.13 8.54
CA LEU A 8 4.78 -11.46 8.14
C LEU A 8 4.99 -11.63 6.65
N LYS A 9 5.65 -12.70 6.23
CA LYS A 9 5.67 -13.15 4.85
C LYS A 9 4.51 -14.09 4.61
N ILE A 10 3.72 -13.80 3.59
CA ILE A 10 2.53 -14.58 3.22
C ILE A 10 2.79 -15.29 1.90
N LYS A 11 2.52 -16.59 1.86
CA LYS A 11 2.53 -17.41 0.65
C LYS A 11 1.17 -18.06 0.51
N THR A 12 0.50 -17.84 -0.62
CA THR A 12 -0.74 -18.53 -0.97
C THR A 12 -0.45 -19.79 -1.79
N SER A 13 -1.47 -20.64 -1.95
CA SER A 13 -1.37 -21.83 -2.80
C SER A 13 -1.20 -21.42 -4.26
N LYS A 14 -0.32 -22.11 -5.01
CA LYS A 14 -0.13 -21.88 -6.46
C LYS A 14 -1.41 -22.12 -7.26
N ASP A 15 -2.22 -23.07 -6.80
CA ASP A 15 -3.48 -23.46 -7.44
C ASP A 15 -4.71 -22.78 -6.81
N GLY A 16 -4.51 -21.75 -5.98
CA GLY A 16 -5.60 -21.05 -5.31
C GLY A 16 -6.21 -19.96 -6.19
N GLU A 17 -7.51 -20.03 -6.45
CA GLU A 17 -8.28 -18.93 -7.04
C GLU A 17 -8.67 -17.95 -5.92
N GLU A 18 -7.69 -17.16 -5.48
CA GLU A 18 -7.91 -16.16 -4.44
C GLU A 18 -8.64 -14.94 -5.05
N THR A 19 -9.83 -14.63 -4.54
CA THR A 19 -10.67 -13.58 -5.13
C THR A 19 -10.47 -12.22 -4.44
N ALA A 20 -10.83 -11.15 -5.15
CA ALA A 20 -10.80 -9.79 -4.60
C ALA A 20 -11.77 -9.63 -3.42
N GLU A 21 -12.90 -10.34 -3.44
CA GLU A 21 -13.89 -10.36 -2.35
C GLU A 21 -13.30 -10.86 -1.04
N ALA A 22 -12.46 -11.90 -1.09
CA ALA A 22 -11.78 -12.42 0.10
C ALA A 22 -10.88 -11.34 0.75
N ALA A 23 -10.20 -10.53 -0.08
CA ALA A 23 -9.39 -9.42 0.39
C ALA A 23 -10.25 -8.29 0.99
N VAL A 24 -11.39 -7.97 0.36
CA VAL A 24 -12.36 -6.99 0.89
C VAL A 24 -12.89 -7.46 2.24
N GLN A 25 -13.23 -8.75 2.38
CA GLN A 25 -13.65 -9.33 3.64
C GLN A 25 -12.54 -9.20 4.69
N LEU A 26 -11.31 -9.60 4.39
CA LEU A 26 -10.17 -9.45 5.30
C LEU A 26 -10.01 -7.98 5.77
N LEU A 27 -10.05 -7.04 4.84
CA LEU A 27 -9.92 -5.60 5.14
C LEU A 27 -11.11 -5.04 5.95
N SER A 28 -12.32 -5.56 5.74
CA SER A 28 -13.51 -5.14 6.49
C SER A 28 -13.41 -5.50 7.98
N THR A 29 -12.72 -6.60 8.29
CA THR A 29 -12.52 -7.08 9.67
C THR A 29 -11.41 -6.33 10.40
N LEU A 30 -10.72 -5.37 9.78
CA LEU A 30 -9.57 -4.71 10.39
C LEU A 30 -9.90 -4.05 11.74
N PRO A 31 -9.21 -4.38 12.84
CA PRO A 31 -9.43 -3.71 14.11
C PRO A 31 -9.08 -2.21 14.01
N LYS A 32 -9.58 -1.41 14.96
CA LYS A 32 -9.17 -0.01 15.05
C LYS A 32 -7.68 0.06 15.43
N LEU A 33 -6.89 0.74 14.59
CA LEU A 33 -5.49 1.01 14.87
C LEU A 33 -5.37 2.14 15.89
N LYS A 34 -4.48 1.99 16.87
CA LYS A 34 -4.21 3.03 17.87
C LYS A 34 -3.25 4.07 17.31
N ASN A 35 -3.76 5.24 16.95
CA ASN A 35 -2.95 6.31 16.35
C ASN A 35 -3.22 7.71 16.92
N ASN A 36 -3.57 7.77 18.20
CA ASN A 36 -3.86 9.02 18.89
C ASN A 36 -2.57 9.82 19.13
N LEU A 37 -2.70 11.14 19.36
CA LEU A 37 -1.56 12.03 19.60
C LEU A 37 -0.63 11.53 20.73
N PHE A 38 -1.21 11.00 21.80
CA PHE A 38 -0.46 10.42 22.91
C PHE A 38 0.36 9.19 22.48
N GLU A 39 -0.22 8.30 21.68
CA GLU A 39 0.48 7.13 21.14
C GLU A 39 1.59 7.53 20.16
N LYS A 40 1.37 8.58 19.34
CA LYS A 40 2.41 9.17 18.48
C LYS A 40 3.58 9.74 19.30
N LEU A 41 3.29 10.48 20.37
CA LEU A 41 4.30 11.06 21.25
C LEU A 41 5.10 9.98 22.00
N LEU A 42 4.44 8.89 22.39
CA LEU A 42 5.07 7.73 22.99
C LEU A 42 5.76 6.78 21.98
N GLY A 43 5.73 7.10 20.68
CA GLY A 43 6.32 6.25 19.63
C GLY A 43 5.60 4.92 19.39
N LYS A 44 4.35 4.79 19.86
CA LYS A 44 3.51 3.58 19.81
C LYS A 44 2.43 3.62 18.71
N ASN A 45 2.61 4.48 17.71
CA ASN A 45 1.70 4.59 16.57
C ASN A 45 1.51 3.23 15.87
N GLU A 46 0.27 2.72 15.88
CA GLU A 46 -0.13 1.56 15.12
C GLU A 46 -0.51 1.94 13.69
N ARG A 47 0.17 1.27 12.75
CA ARG A 47 -0.10 1.27 11.32
C ARG A 47 -0.11 -0.17 10.80
N LEU A 48 -0.77 -0.40 9.68
CA LEU A 48 -0.75 -1.68 8.98
C LEU A 48 -0.15 -1.44 7.60
N SER A 49 0.72 -2.29 7.10
CA SER A 49 1.11 -2.22 5.68
C SER A 49 1.03 -3.57 4.99
N PHE A 50 0.68 -3.51 3.71
CA PHE A 50 0.81 -4.60 2.75
C PHE A 50 1.93 -4.24 1.80
N GLU A 51 2.85 -5.18 1.56
CA GLU A 51 4.11 -4.92 0.90
C GLU A 51 4.41 -5.97 -0.16
N ILE A 52 5.02 -5.52 -1.25
CA ILE A 52 5.58 -6.36 -2.30
C ILE A 52 7.08 -6.08 -2.32
N LEU A 53 7.86 -7.07 -1.95
CA LEU A 53 9.33 -7.05 -2.01
C LEU A 53 9.79 -7.84 -3.23
N VAL A 54 10.61 -7.24 -4.07
CA VAL A 54 11.33 -7.93 -5.15
C VAL A 54 12.81 -7.91 -4.85
N ARG A 55 13.41 -9.10 -4.77
CA ARG A 55 14.84 -9.29 -4.52
C ARG A 55 15.24 -10.68 -5.01
N GLU A 56 16.46 -10.82 -5.52
CA GLU A 56 16.99 -12.12 -5.99
C GLU A 56 16.03 -12.82 -6.98
N GLN A 57 15.48 -12.05 -7.93
CA GLN A 57 14.52 -12.50 -8.95
C GLN A 57 13.24 -13.15 -8.38
N SER A 58 12.94 -12.90 -7.10
CA SER A 58 11.76 -13.43 -6.41
C SER A 58 10.86 -12.30 -5.94
N ILE A 59 9.55 -12.54 -6.02
CA ILE A 59 8.52 -11.64 -5.48
C ILE A 59 8.03 -12.21 -4.14
N HIS A 60 7.96 -11.37 -3.12
CA HIS A 60 7.50 -11.72 -1.78
C HIS A 60 6.40 -10.77 -1.35
N PHE A 61 5.31 -11.32 -0.82
CA PHE A 61 4.19 -10.57 -0.28
C PHE A 61 4.31 -10.53 1.25
N LEU A 62 4.35 -9.32 1.79
CA LEU A 62 4.59 -9.10 3.21
C LEU A 62 3.45 -8.29 3.82
N ILE A 63 3.20 -8.49 5.12
CA ILE A 63 2.24 -7.72 5.89
C ILE A 63 2.90 -7.30 7.20
N ASN A 64 2.95 -6.00 7.46
CA ASN A 64 3.46 -5.46 8.70
C ASN A 64 2.31 -5.18 9.66
N VAL A 65 2.23 -5.93 10.76
CA VAL A 65 1.10 -5.87 11.70
C VAL A 65 1.57 -5.38 13.08
N PRO A 66 0.75 -4.61 13.83
CA PRO A 66 1.03 -4.34 15.23
C PRO A 66 1.05 -5.64 16.04
N VAL A 67 2.02 -5.82 16.95
CA VAL A 67 2.15 -7.06 17.76
C VAL A 67 0.86 -7.42 18.48
N ARG A 68 0.16 -6.41 19.01
CA ARG A 68 -1.14 -6.58 19.69
C ARG A 68 -2.20 -7.26 18.82
N LEU A 69 -2.14 -7.04 17.50
CA LEU A 69 -3.11 -7.56 16.54
C LEU A 69 -2.60 -8.82 15.82
N LEU A 70 -1.39 -9.31 16.13
CA LEU A 70 -0.77 -10.43 15.43
C LEU A 70 -1.66 -11.68 15.39
N ALA A 71 -2.12 -12.15 16.56
CA ALA A 71 -2.96 -13.35 16.66
C ALA A 71 -4.28 -13.18 15.90
N TYR A 72 -4.88 -11.99 15.98
CA TYR A 72 -6.10 -11.64 15.25
C TYR A 72 -5.87 -11.72 13.73
N PHE A 73 -4.80 -11.10 13.22
CA PHE A 73 -4.50 -11.09 11.80
C PHE A 73 -4.18 -12.46 11.26
N LYS A 74 -3.41 -13.28 11.99
CA LYS A 74 -3.18 -14.67 11.58
C LYS A 74 -4.50 -15.44 11.45
N GLY A 75 -5.39 -15.29 12.43
CA GLY A 75 -6.72 -15.89 12.38
C GLY A 75 -7.56 -15.39 11.20
N ALA A 76 -7.59 -14.08 10.96
CA ALA A 76 -8.33 -13.46 9.87
C ALA A 76 -7.79 -13.88 8.49
N ILE A 77 -6.46 -13.96 8.33
CA ILE A 77 -5.82 -14.45 7.10
C ILE A 77 -6.18 -15.92 6.88
N HIS A 78 -6.08 -16.78 7.89
CA HIS A 78 -6.46 -18.20 7.72
C HIS A 78 -7.96 -18.39 7.47
N ALA A 79 -8.82 -17.50 7.96
CA ALA A 79 -10.25 -17.55 7.67
C ALA A 79 -10.56 -17.19 6.21
N SER A 80 -9.92 -16.15 5.67
CA SER A 80 -10.08 -15.74 4.26
C SER A 80 -9.27 -16.60 3.29
N TYR A 81 -8.11 -17.11 3.73
CA TYR A 81 -7.11 -17.83 2.94
C TYR A 81 -6.64 -19.10 3.70
N PRO A 82 -7.45 -20.17 3.73
CA PRO A 82 -7.16 -21.35 4.55
C PRO A 82 -5.84 -22.05 4.22
N LYS A 83 -5.38 -21.96 2.97
CA LYS A 83 -4.13 -22.55 2.49
C LYS A 83 -2.91 -21.62 2.62
N ALA A 84 -3.09 -20.41 3.17
CA ALA A 84 -1.99 -19.47 3.32
C ALA A 84 -0.96 -19.98 4.33
N VAL A 85 0.31 -19.88 3.97
CA VAL A 85 1.45 -20.08 4.87
C VAL A 85 1.93 -18.71 5.34
N ILE A 86 2.02 -18.54 6.67
CA ILE A 86 2.44 -17.31 7.32
C ILE A 86 3.77 -17.56 8.02
N GLU A 87 4.81 -16.84 7.60
CA GLU A 87 6.16 -16.87 8.18
C GLU A 87 6.43 -15.53 8.87
N GLU A 88 6.86 -15.54 10.13
CA GLU A 88 7.35 -14.33 10.80
C GLU A 88 8.76 -14.02 10.30
N MET A 89 9.00 -12.76 9.93
CA MET A 89 10.31 -12.29 9.51
C MET A 89 11.05 -11.66 10.68
N ASP A 90 12.32 -11.99 10.78
CA ASP A 90 13.29 -11.57 11.77
C ASP A 90 14.14 -10.37 11.33
N PHE A 91 13.96 -9.89 10.08
CA PHE A 91 14.62 -8.71 9.54
C PHE A 91 13.65 -7.76 8.83
N ASP A 92 14.02 -6.49 8.73
CA ASP A 92 13.26 -5.44 8.04
C ASP A 92 13.82 -5.27 6.60
N PRO A 93 13.05 -5.52 5.53
CA PRO A 93 13.49 -5.34 4.14
C PRO A 93 13.98 -3.93 3.81
N VAL A 94 13.61 -2.94 4.62
CA VAL A 94 14.12 -1.57 4.54
C VAL A 94 15.65 -1.52 4.61
N ASP A 95 16.28 -2.44 5.34
CA ASP A 95 17.73 -2.45 5.52
C ASP A 95 18.50 -2.65 4.19
N TYR A 96 17.90 -3.35 3.22
CA TYR A 96 18.49 -3.51 1.87
C TYR A 96 18.65 -2.18 1.11
N PHE A 97 17.85 -1.17 1.45
CA PHE A 97 17.88 0.16 0.82
C PHE A 97 18.87 1.10 1.50
N LEU A 98 19.42 0.71 2.65
CA LEU A 98 20.38 1.49 3.44
C LEU A 98 21.83 1.01 3.26
N LEU A 99 22.04 -0.01 2.44
CA LEU A 99 23.37 -0.52 2.08
C LEU A 99 24.19 0.55 1.34
N GLU A 100 25.49 0.56 1.61
CA GLU A 100 26.44 1.42 0.91
C GLU A 100 26.50 1.07 -0.59
N ASN A 101 26.84 2.05 -1.43
CA ASN A 101 26.97 1.92 -2.89
C ASN A 101 25.69 1.58 -3.67
N ARG A 102 24.52 1.62 -3.03
CA ARG A 102 23.23 1.53 -3.73
C ARG A 102 22.69 2.92 -4.09
N GLN A 103 22.17 3.05 -5.30
CA GLN A 103 21.49 4.24 -5.76
C GLN A 103 20.01 4.12 -5.43
N LEU A 104 19.51 5.00 -4.57
CA LEU A 104 18.14 4.95 -4.09
C LEU A 104 17.21 5.87 -4.90
N ALA A 105 16.10 5.34 -5.39
CA ALA A 105 14.99 6.10 -5.96
C ALA A 105 13.69 5.79 -5.18
N VAL A 106 12.97 6.84 -4.78
CA VAL A 106 11.75 6.71 -3.98
C VAL A 106 10.63 7.57 -4.54
N SER A 107 9.40 7.10 -4.38
CA SER A 107 8.20 7.85 -4.75
C SER A 107 7.02 7.50 -3.85
N SER A 108 6.01 8.34 -3.93
CA SER A 108 4.68 8.05 -3.43
C SER A 108 3.64 8.43 -4.46
N PHE A 109 2.42 7.93 -4.30
CA PHE A 109 1.28 8.42 -5.08
C PHE A 109 0.50 9.47 -4.29
N LYS A 110 -0.10 10.40 -5.03
CA LYS A 110 -1.10 11.35 -4.55
C LYS A 110 -2.35 11.22 -5.40
N LEU A 111 -3.51 11.59 -4.86
CA LEU A 111 -4.72 11.68 -5.67
C LEU A 111 -4.65 12.91 -6.60
N LYS A 112 -5.18 12.77 -7.81
CA LYS A 112 -5.35 13.87 -8.77
C LYS A 112 -6.37 14.89 -8.27
N ASN A 113 -7.52 14.38 -7.82
CA ASN A 113 -8.65 15.17 -7.34
C ASN A 113 -8.89 14.94 -5.85
N ARG A 114 -9.91 15.61 -5.28
CA ARG A 114 -10.26 15.54 -3.86
C ARG A 114 -10.53 14.10 -3.40
N HIS A 115 -10.25 13.81 -2.14
CA HIS A 115 -10.28 12.44 -1.61
C HIS A 115 -11.69 11.84 -1.52
N TYR A 116 -12.75 12.65 -1.52
CA TYR A 116 -14.14 12.14 -1.56
C TYR A 116 -14.52 11.57 -2.94
N LEU A 117 -13.79 11.90 -4.00
CA LEU A 117 -14.00 11.32 -5.34
C LEU A 117 -13.43 9.90 -5.37
N PRO A 118 -14.18 8.89 -5.87
CA PRO A 118 -13.76 7.50 -5.87
C PRO A 118 -12.61 7.21 -6.84
N LEU A 119 -11.90 6.12 -6.59
CA LEU A 119 -11.01 5.46 -7.55
C LEU A 119 -11.75 4.26 -8.13
N LYS A 120 -11.22 3.69 -9.22
CA LYS A 120 -11.64 2.36 -9.67
C LYS A 120 -11.51 1.34 -8.53
N THR A 121 -12.50 0.46 -8.47
CA THR A 121 -12.60 -0.67 -7.57
C THR A 121 -12.38 -1.97 -8.34
N TYR A 122 -12.26 -3.10 -7.64
CA TYR A 122 -12.10 -4.38 -8.30
C TYR A 122 -13.29 -4.75 -9.23
N HIS A 123 -14.49 -4.21 -8.97
CA HIS A 123 -15.65 -4.39 -9.84
C HIS A 123 -15.47 -3.77 -11.24
N ASP A 124 -14.60 -2.77 -11.38
CA ASP A 124 -14.29 -2.15 -12.67
C ASP A 124 -13.33 -3.00 -13.52
N PHE A 125 -12.82 -4.11 -12.97
CA PHE A 125 -11.90 -5.04 -13.60
C PHE A 125 -12.54 -6.42 -13.72
N ALA A 126 -13.44 -6.59 -14.71
CA ALA A 126 -14.20 -7.83 -14.87
C ALA A 126 -13.34 -9.02 -15.38
N ASP A 127 -12.51 -8.78 -16.41
CA ASP A 127 -11.80 -9.87 -17.12
C ASP A 127 -10.27 -9.76 -17.03
N ILE A 128 -9.76 -8.68 -16.44
CA ILE A 128 -8.32 -8.34 -16.46
C ILE A 128 -7.83 -8.12 -15.05
N ASP A 129 -6.82 -8.87 -14.63
CA ASP A 129 -6.15 -8.65 -13.35
C ASP A 129 -5.47 -7.26 -13.34
N PRO A 130 -5.87 -6.34 -12.43
CA PRO A 130 -5.28 -5.01 -12.33
C PRO A 130 -3.80 -5.03 -11.93
N LEU A 131 -3.27 -6.13 -11.39
CA LEU A 131 -1.87 -6.27 -11.04
C LEU A 131 -1.02 -6.92 -12.14
N ALA A 132 -1.61 -7.46 -13.21
CA ALA A 132 -0.88 -8.20 -14.24
C ALA A 132 0.28 -7.37 -14.87
N THR A 133 0.02 -6.12 -15.22
CA THR A 133 1.04 -5.21 -15.79
C THR A 133 2.16 -4.92 -14.78
N LEU A 134 1.80 -4.75 -13.50
CA LEU A 134 2.78 -4.55 -12.43
C LEU A 134 3.64 -5.82 -12.27
N MET A 135 3.03 -6.99 -12.18
CA MET A 135 3.74 -8.26 -12.00
C MET A 135 4.69 -8.52 -13.17
N SER A 136 4.28 -8.27 -14.41
CA SER A 136 5.15 -8.36 -15.59
C SER A 136 6.32 -7.37 -15.56
N THR A 137 6.13 -6.20 -14.96
CA THR A 137 7.22 -5.22 -14.79
C THR A 137 8.22 -5.69 -13.72
N LEU A 138 7.71 -6.23 -12.61
CA LEU A 138 8.51 -6.73 -11.50
C LEU A 138 9.26 -8.02 -11.83
N SER A 139 8.68 -8.90 -12.66
CA SER A 139 9.31 -10.17 -13.04
C SER A 139 10.53 -10.01 -13.96
N LYS A 140 10.66 -8.85 -14.62
CA LYS A 140 11.83 -8.48 -15.44
C LYS A 140 12.99 -7.93 -14.60
N ASN A 141 12.87 -7.93 -13.27
CA ASN A 141 13.93 -7.47 -12.38
C ASN A 141 15.10 -8.45 -12.43
N GLU A 142 16.27 -7.97 -12.82
CA GLU A 142 17.48 -8.77 -12.98
C GLU A 142 18.53 -8.42 -11.91
N GLY A 143 19.37 -9.40 -11.59
CA GLY A 143 20.49 -9.23 -10.67
C GLY A 143 20.05 -8.99 -9.22
N GLU A 144 20.76 -8.10 -8.53
CA GLU A 144 20.57 -7.81 -7.11
C GLU A 144 19.63 -6.62 -6.85
N ASP A 145 18.96 -6.09 -7.87
CA ASP A 145 18.05 -4.95 -7.72
C ASP A 145 16.97 -5.24 -6.66
N THR A 146 16.73 -4.27 -5.77
CA THR A 146 15.74 -4.39 -4.70
C THR A 146 14.61 -3.39 -4.90
N ILE A 147 13.38 -3.88 -4.89
CA ILE A 147 12.17 -3.06 -5.03
C ILE A 147 11.26 -3.35 -3.85
N LEU A 148 10.74 -2.30 -3.22
CA LEU A 148 9.73 -2.41 -2.17
C LEU A 148 8.57 -1.49 -2.51
N ILE A 149 7.38 -2.08 -2.68
CA ILE A 149 6.13 -1.36 -2.87
C ILE A 149 5.31 -1.56 -1.61
N GLN A 150 4.79 -0.49 -1.04
CA GLN A 150 4.06 -0.51 0.22
C GLN A 150 2.73 0.22 0.09
N LEU A 151 1.64 -0.47 0.45
CA LEU A 151 0.36 0.12 0.80
C LEU A 151 0.28 0.25 2.32
N LEU A 152 0.40 1.48 2.81
CA LEU A 152 0.32 1.81 4.22
C LEU A 152 -1.10 2.23 4.58
N LEU A 153 -1.70 1.59 5.58
CA LEU A 153 -2.99 1.92 6.16
C LEU A 153 -2.83 2.44 7.59
N ALA A 154 -3.50 3.55 7.87
CA ALA A 154 -3.59 4.14 9.19
C ALA A 154 -5.02 4.61 9.46
N THR A 155 -5.44 4.63 10.72
CA THR A 155 -6.68 5.31 11.10
C THR A 155 -6.53 6.80 10.86
N ASP A 156 -7.60 7.44 10.39
CA ASP A 156 -7.61 8.88 10.31
C ASP A 156 -7.49 9.48 11.73
N PHE A 157 -6.46 10.30 11.90
CA PHE A 157 -6.32 11.13 13.07
C PHE A 157 -5.87 12.48 12.57
N SER A 158 -6.81 13.42 12.60
CA SER A 158 -6.56 14.79 12.23
C SER A 158 -7.31 15.68 13.20
N PHE A 159 -6.55 16.42 14.01
CA PHE A 159 -7.07 17.44 14.92
C PHE A 159 -7.59 18.68 14.18
N PHE A 160 -7.11 18.87 12.94
CA PHE A 160 -7.38 20.02 12.07
C PHE A 160 -7.69 19.57 10.64
N SER A 161 -8.44 18.47 10.47
CA SER A 161 -8.99 18.17 9.14
C SER A 161 -9.96 19.28 8.81
N ILE A 162 -9.53 20.18 7.92
CA ILE A 162 -10.48 20.90 7.08
C ILE A 162 -11.18 19.78 6.31
N ASP A 163 -12.41 19.48 6.70
CA ASP A 163 -13.21 18.47 6.03
C ASP A 163 -13.40 18.95 4.59
N GLN A 164 -12.65 18.34 3.65
CA GLN A 164 -12.76 18.69 2.23
C GLN A 164 -13.90 17.91 1.57
N THR A 165 -14.75 17.26 2.36
CA THR A 165 -15.99 16.64 1.88
C THR A 165 -16.93 17.72 1.37
N PRO A 166 -17.65 17.47 0.27
CA PRO A 166 -18.63 18.42 -0.24
C PRO A 166 -19.74 18.61 0.80
N SER A 167 -20.27 19.83 0.88
CA SER A 167 -21.51 20.11 1.62
C SER A 167 -22.69 19.33 1.02
N THR A 168 -23.80 19.24 1.76
CA THR A 168 -25.00 18.53 1.28
C THR A 168 -25.56 19.12 -0.01
N GLU A 169 -25.49 20.45 -0.16
CA GLU A 169 -25.92 21.18 -1.35
C GLU A 169 -24.99 20.89 -2.54
N GLU A 170 -23.67 21.05 -2.35
CA GLU A 170 -22.67 20.73 -3.39
C GLU A 170 -22.73 19.26 -3.83
N LEU A 171 -23.03 18.34 -2.90
CA LEU A 171 -23.18 16.92 -3.20
C LEU A 171 -24.44 16.63 -4.01
N ALA A 172 -25.53 17.35 -3.79
CA ALA A 172 -26.78 17.17 -4.54
C ALA A 172 -26.64 17.59 -6.00
N GLU A 173 -25.82 18.60 -6.28
CA GLU A 173 -25.54 19.09 -7.64
C GLU A 173 -24.46 18.29 -8.38
N HIS A 174 -23.69 17.46 -7.67
CA HIS A 174 -22.56 16.75 -8.26
C HIS A 174 -23.01 15.59 -9.18
N PRO A 175 -22.47 15.46 -10.41
CA PRO A 175 -22.90 14.42 -11.36
C PRO A 175 -22.68 12.99 -10.84
N GLN A 176 -21.66 12.79 -10.01
CA GLN A 176 -21.30 11.49 -9.41
C GLN A 176 -21.78 11.34 -7.95
N GLN A 177 -22.86 12.00 -7.57
CA GLN A 177 -23.35 12.04 -6.17
C GLN A 177 -23.54 10.66 -5.53
N GLN A 178 -24.03 9.67 -6.30
CA GLN A 178 -24.30 8.32 -5.79
C GLN A 178 -23.00 7.60 -5.41
N LEU A 179 -21.97 7.69 -6.26
CA LEU A 179 -20.67 7.08 -6.02
C LEU A 179 -19.96 7.73 -4.82
N ILE A 180 -20.10 9.06 -4.68
CA ILE A 180 -19.55 9.79 -3.53
C ILE A 180 -20.25 9.35 -2.24
N LYS A 181 -21.59 9.29 -2.23
CA LYS A 181 -22.36 8.83 -1.06
C LYS A 181 -21.95 7.41 -0.65
N GLN A 182 -21.91 6.48 -1.59
CA GLN A 182 -21.50 5.09 -1.35
C GLN A 182 -20.09 5.00 -0.74
N LYS A 183 -19.13 5.79 -1.24
CA LYS A 183 -17.77 5.84 -0.70
C LYS A 183 -17.73 6.43 0.71
N LEU A 184 -18.51 7.48 0.97
CA LEU A 184 -18.52 8.17 2.28
C LEU A 184 -19.21 7.33 3.37
N GLU A 185 -20.16 6.47 3.01
CA GLU A 185 -20.83 5.53 3.92
C GLU A 185 -19.90 4.39 4.41
N GLN A 186 -18.85 4.08 3.65
CA GLN A 186 -17.88 3.06 4.02
C GLN A 186 -16.92 3.56 5.11
N ARG A 187 -16.38 2.62 5.89
CA ARG A 187 -15.33 2.92 6.86
C ARG A 187 -14.09 3.48 6.15
N GLN A 188 -13.68 4.68 6.55
CA GLN A 188 -12.54 5.36 5.95
C GLN A 188 -11.24 5.06 6.71
N LEU A 189 -10.20 4.71 5.95
CA LEU A 189 -8.82 4.62 6.42
C LEU A 189 -7.96 5.54 5.57
N ARG A 190 -6.92 6.10 6.18
CA ARG A 190 -5.88 6.81 5.43
C ARG A 190 -4.95 5.79 4.80
N ALA A 191 -4.90 5.80 3.48
CA ALA A 191 -3.99 4.99 2.70
C ALA A 191 -2.85 5.85 2.13
N ALA A 192 -1.65 5.29 2.07
CA ALA A 192 -0.53 5.87 1.36
C ALA A 192 0.22 4.79 0.59
N PHE A 193 0.48 5.04 -0.69
CA PHE A 193 1.32 4.17 -1.51
C PHE A 193 2.74 4.74 -1.54
N LYS A 194 3.71 3.91 -1.21
CA LYS A 194 5.14 4.24 -1.22
C LYS A 194 5.88 3.20 -2.06
N ILE A 195 6.86 3.67 -2.82
CA ILE A 195 7.74 2.81 -3.61
C ILE A 195 9.18 3.20 -3.32
N ALA A 196 10.02 2.18 -3.16
CA ALA A 196 11.46 2.28 -3.07
C ALA A 196 12.10 1.34 -4.08
N VAL A 197 13.14 1.82 -4.75
CA VAL A 197 13.98 1.06 -5.67
C VAL A 197 15.44 1.35 -5.32
N ALA A 198 16.24 0.30 -5.16
CA ALA A 198 17.67 0.38 -4.96
C ALA A 198 18.39 -0.51 -5.99
N THR A 199 19.25 0.11 -6.80
CA THR A 199 20.12 -0.58 -7.77
C THR A 199 21.56 -0.09 -7.63
N ASP A 200 22.46 -0.60 -8.45
CA ASP A 200 23.84 -0.13 -8.61
C ASP A 200 23.94 1.22 -9.37
N ASP A 201 23.05 1.44 -10.35
CA ASP A 201 23.03 2.66 -11.17
C ASP A 201 21.84 3.59 -10.87
N ARG A 202 22.11 4.90 -10.76
CA ARG A 202 21.10 5.93 -10.51
C ARG A 202 20.07 6.07 -11.64
N GLN A 203 20.47 5.91 -12.90
CA GLN A 203 19.58 5.94 -14.06
C GLN A 203 18.67 4.71 -14.04
N LYS A 204 19.22 3.52 -13.80
CA LYS A 204 18.47 2.26 -13.67
C LYS A 204 17.40 2.35 -12.58
N SER A 205 17.77 2.82 -11.39
CA SER A 205 16.82 3.06 -10.29
C SER A 205 15.68 4.01 -10.66
N GLN A 206 15.97 5.09 -11.38
CA GLN A 206 14.93 6.04 -11.82
C GLN A 206 14.03 5.45 -12.90
N LEU A 207 14.58 4.64 -13.81
CA LEU A 207 13.84 3.97 -14.88
C LEU A 207 12.87 2.94 -14.29
N LEU A 208 13.35 2.04 -13.43
CA LEU A 208 12.52 1.05 -12.75
C LEU A 208 11.41 1.70 -11.93
N LEU A 209 11.73 2.74 -11.15
CA LEU A 209 10.72 3.48 -10.39
C LEU A 209 9.65 4.10 -11.31
N SER A 210 10.04 4.62 -12.48
CA SER A 210 9.12 5.23 -13.44
C SER A 210 8.25 4.17 -14.13
N ASN A 211 8.80 2.99 -14.44
CA ASN A 211 8.05 1.87 -15.01
C ASN A 211 7.00 1.33 -14.03
N ILE A 212 7.37 1.14 -12.76
CA ILE A 212 6.43 0.73 -11.70
C ILE A 212 5.32 1.78 -11.55
N ALA A 213 5.68 3.06 -11.55
CA ALA A 213 4.71 4.15 -11.47
C ALA A 213 3.73 4.14 -12.65
N ALA A 214 4.23 3.98 -13.87
CA ALA A 214 3.41 3.90 -15.08
C ALA A 214 2.43 2.72 -15.04
N ALA A 215 2.85 1.56 -14.52
CA ALA A 215 1.98 0.39 -14.37
C ALA A 215 0.78 0.69 -13.45
N TYR A 216 1.01 1.33 -12.30
CA TYR A 216 -0.08 1.75 -11.40
C TYR A 216 -0.95 2.88 -11.98
N GLN A 217 -0.36 3.81 -12.72
CA GLN A 217 -1.13 4.88 -13.35
C GLN A 217 -2.08 4.35 -14.42
N ALA A 218 -1.65 3.37 -15.22
CA ALA A 218 -2.48 2.74 -16.23
C ALA A 218 -3.76 2.11 -15.64
N THR A 219 -3.67 1.50 -14.45
CA THR A 219 -4.79 0.81 -13.80
C THR A 219 -5.66 1.75 -12.97
N SER A 220 -5.08 2.80 -12.38
CA SER A 220 -5.82 3.75 -11.52
C SER A 220 -6.68 4.78 -12.25
N ARG A 221 -6.54 4.92 -13.57
CA ARG A 221 -7.27 5.93 -14.36
C ARG A 221 -8.78 5.68 -14.31
N SER A 222 -9.50 6.58 -13.65
CA SER A 222 -10.95 6.65 -13.64
C SER A 222 -11.43 8.04 -14.07
N GLU A 223 -12.73 8.18 -14.36
CA GLU A 223 -13.32 9.49 -14.66
C GLU A 223 -13.31 10.43 -13.45
N SER A 224 -13.39 9.88 -12.23
CA SER A 224 -13.50 10.65 -10.98
C SER A 224 -12.14 11.06 -10.40
N ASN A 225 -11.21 10.10 -10.27
CA ASN A 225 -9.91 10.31 -9.63
C ASN A 225 -8.83 9.39 -10.24
N GLU A 226 -7.57 9.70 -9.96
CA GLU A 226 -6.42 8.97 -10.50
C GLU A 226 -5.26 9.04 -9.51
N LEU A 227 -4.42 8.01 -9.48
CA LEU A 227 -3.17 8.06 -8.74
C LEU A 227 -2.11 8.79 -9.56
N LEU A 228 -1.67 9.95 -9.09
CA LEU A 228 -0.54 10.67 -9.66
C LEU A 228 0.75 10.31 -8.95
N PHE A 229 1.75 9.98 -9.73
CA PHE A 229 3.09 9.72 -9.25
C PHE A 229 3.77 11.01 -8.78
N SER A 230 4.32 10.98 -7.56
CA SER A 230 5.09 12.07 -6.97
C SER A 230 6.50 11.57 -6.63
N LYS A 231 7.49 11.97 -7.43
CA LYS A 231 8.90 11.71 -7.15
C LYS A 231 9.33 12.47 -5.91
N ARG A 232 10.06 11.81 -5.02
CA ARG A 232 10.67 12.48 -3.85
C ARG A 232 12.18 12.58 -4.08
N LEU A 233 12.65 13.82 -4.25
CA LEU A 233 14.06 14.09 -4.57
C LEU A 233 14.94 14.25 -3.33
N PHE A 234 14.35 14.63 -2.19
CA PHE A 234 15.05 14.93 -0.93
C PHE A 234 14.60 14.01 0.21
N LEU A 235 15.45 13.88 1.24
CA LEU A 235 15.18 13.10 2.46
C LEU A 235 14.82 11.62 2.21
N LYS A 236 15.46 11.00 1.22
CA LYS A 236 15.17 9.62 0.81
C LYS A 236 15.36 8.61 1.97
N ASN A 237 16.38 8.78 2.80
CA ASN A 237 16.61 7.91 3.96
C ASN A 237 15.50 8.05 5.02
N CYS A 238 14.97 9.25 5.23
CA CYS A 238 13.82 9.45 6.11
C CYS A 238 12.55 8.83 5.52
N PHE A 239 12.38 8.91 4.19
CA PHE A 239 11.27 8.25 3.50
C PHE A 239 11.32 6.74 3.70
N ILE A 240 12.48 6.14 3.47
CA ILE A 240 12.72 4.70 3.65
C ILE A 240 12.47 4.25 5.09
N LYS A 241 13.01 4.97 6.09
CA LYS A 241 12.74 4.67 7.51
C LYS A 241 11.27 4.84 7.90
N SER A 242 10.51 5.61 7.12
CA SER A 242 9.08 5.80 7.32
C SER A 242 8.23 4.75 6.63
N MET A 243 8.81 3.95 5.73
CA MET A 243 8.14 2.75 5.24
C MET A 243 7.98 1.79 6.42
#